data_AF-A0A8H7C9Y9-F1
#
_entry.id   AF-A0A8H7C9Y9-F1
#
_cell.length_a   1.000
_cell.length_b   1.000
_cell.length_c   1.000
_cell.angle_alpha   90.00
_cell.angle_beta   90.00
_cell.angle_gamma   90.00
#
_symmetry.space_group_name_H-M   'P 1'
#
loop_
_entity.id
_entity.type
_entity.pdbx_description
1 polymer ?
#
loop_
_entity_poly.entity_id
_entity_poly.type
_entity_poly.pdbx_seq_one_letter_code
_entity_poly.pdbx_strand_id
1 'polypeptide(L)'
;MKVPTLNWQHLLVALQLGPALALGLSLGNVPRCGCKSNNNGNGNGVSPSSSAIAGAGNGNGVSPSSSLSPSASAGAGVGNGNSNSVSNSVNPSGSTSASNGNSIGSSTSAASSASASSSSSASSGNSSGKRGAVIVPASASNGDAQRASGGKCSWYYNWDAKPASSPPSGVTHIPMLKTKDGMEGFAQLVRSSGAKTILGFNEPERADQANLSPGDAANYWKQYIEPLHNDGVRLGSPAVSAAPEGLPWLQNFIGACTGCTIDFITVHWYGLGADNFVTYLKGVNTEFPGYPIWVTEFASESSDETELSNFMRDTTKFMDDTQWVEGYSWFALARDVRDRGLYSNLVDQSGNPTTLGTAYF
;
A
#
# COMPACT_ATOMS: atom_id res chain seq x y z
N MET A 1 -0.08 34.80 34.70
CA MET A 1 -0.86 33.54 34.80
C MET A 1 -0.23 32.54 33.83
N LYS A 2 0.30 31.45 34.36
CA LYS A 2 1.05 30.41 33.62
C LYS A 2 0.07 29.44 32.98
N VAL A 3 0.28 29.13 31.71
CA VAL A 3 -0.37 28.02 30.98
C VAL A 3 0.49 26.77 31.18
N PRO A 4 -0.06 25.61 31.59
CA PRO A 4 0.73 24.39 31.67
C PRO A 4 0.73 23.66 30.32
N THR A 5 1.93 23.26 29.88
CA THR A 5 2.19 22.32 28.80
C THR A 5 1.95 20.89 29.30
N LEU A 6 1.15 20.09 28.59
CA LEU A 6 1.02 18.65 28.84
C LEU A 6 2.05 17.87 27.99
N ASN A 7 2.88 17.12 28.69
CA ASN A 7 3.93 16.23 28.20
C ASN A 7 3.35 14.81 28.05
N TRP A 8 3.37 14.23 26.84
CA TRP A 8 2.88 12.88 26.55
C TRP A 8 4.02 11.86 26.50
N GLN A 9 4.63 11.60 27.66
CA GLN A 9 5.39 10.36 27.88
C GLN A 9 4.72 9.58 29.02
N HIS A 10 4.67 8.25 28.85
CA HIS A 10 4.12 7.23 29.74
C HIS A 10 2.64 6.86 29.57
N LEU A 11 2.37 5.93 28.65
CA LEU A 11 1.40 4.86 28.90
C LEU A 11 1.74 3.64 28.05
N LEU A 12 2.21 2.57 28.69
CA LEU A 12 2.02 1.14 28.35
C LEU A 12 3.15 0.31 28.98
N VAL A 13 2.88 -0.15 30.21
CA VAL A 13 3.50 -1.33 30.81
C VAL A 13 2.38 -2.23 31.30
N ALA A 14 2.56 -3.53 31.02
CA ALA A 14 1.87 -4.70 31.56
C ALA A 14 0.54 -5.16 30.92
N LEU A 15 0.66 -6.14 30.02
CA LEU A 15 0.00 -7.42 30.22
C LEU A 15 0.97 -8.55 29.85
N GLN A 16 1.20 -9.42 30.82
CA GLN A 16 2.07 -10.58 30.79
C GLN A 16 1.16 -11.80 30.98
N LEU A 17 1.39 -12.90 30.27
CA LEU A 17 1.26 -14.30 30.73
C LEU A 17 1.73 -15.23 29.59
N GLY A 18 2.67 -16.12 29.89
CA GLY A 18 3.55 -16.81 28.93
C GLY A 18 3.06 -18.15 28.35
N PRO A 19 3.89 -18.85 27.54
CA PRO A 19 3.55 -20.13 26.96
C PRO A 19 3.92 -21.33 27.87
N ALA A 20 3.02 -22.31 27.90
CA ALA A 20 3.15 -23.58 28.59
C ALA A 20 4.09 -24.55 27.83
N LEU A 21 4.85 -25.30 28.63
CA LEU A 21 5.64 -26.47 28.24
C LEU A 21 4.78 -27.53 27.51
N ALA A 22 5.28 -28.07 26.40
CA ALA A 22 4.88 -29.38 25.89
C ALA A 22 6.10 -30.31 25.93
N LEU A 23 5.98 -31.36 26.73
CA LEU A 23 6.94 -32.44 26.92
C LEU A 23 7.17 -33.24 25.63
N GLY A 24 8.43 -33.61 25.42
CA GLY A 24 8.82 -34.61 24.45
C GLY A 24 8.38 -36.01 24.87
N LEU A 25 7.92 -36.79 23.89
CA LEU A 25 7.89 -38.24 23.95
C LEU A 25 8.61 -38.78 22.71
N SER A 26 9.79 -39.33 22.98
CA SER A 26 10.56 -40.21 22.11
C SER A 26 9.88 -41.57 22.06
N LEU A 27 9.64 -42.11 20.86
CA LEU A 27 9.43 -43.54 20.65
C LEU A 27 10.34 -44.01 19.52
N GLY A 28 11.14 -45.02 19.88
CA GLY A 28 12.25 -45.52 19.10
C GLY A 28 11.92 -46.51 17.99
N ASN A 29 12.99 -46.85 17.29
CA ASN A 29 13.14 -47.74 16.15
C ASN A 29 12.68 -49.21 16.36
N VAL A 30 11.96 -49.75 15.34
CA VAL A 30 12.28 -50.95 14.48
C VAL A 30 12.38 -52.33 15.18
N PRO A 31 11.76 -53.45 14.68
CA PRO A 31 12.12 -54.02 13.39
C PRO A 31 11.07 -54.74 12.51
N ARG A 32 11.44 -54.81 11.22
CA ARG A 32 10.95 -55.74 10.18
C ARG A 32 11.31 -57.19 10.51
N CYS A 33 10.40 -58.13 10.22
CA CYS A 33 10.70 -59.44 9.63
C CYS A 33 9.42 -60.20 9.26
N GLY A 34 9.46 -60.95 8.14
CA GLY A 34 8.71 -62.20 8.00
C GLY A 34 7.63 -62.29 6.93
N CYS A 35 8.01 -62.72 5.73
CA CYS A 35 7.12 -63.28 4.71
C CYS A 35 6.32 -64.48 5.22
N LYS A 36 5.06 -64.63 4.80
CA LYS A 36 4.44 -65.93 4.48
C LYS A 36 3.45 -65.78 3.33
N SER A 37 3.70 -66.55 2.28
CA SER A 37 2.83 -66.78 1.12
C SER A 37 1.48 -67.35 1.50
N ASN A 38 0.44 -67.00 0.74
CA ASN A 38 -0.48 -68.02 0.24
C ASN A 38 -1.08 -67.60 -1.11
N ASN A 39 -0.93 -68.49 -2.09
CA ASN A 39 -1.51 -68.45 -3.42
C ASN A 39 -3.01 -68.76 -3.34
N ASN A 40 -3.85 -68.02 -4.07
CA ASN A 40 -4.77 -68.63 -5.04
C ASN A 40 -5.41 -67.60 -5.97
N GLY A 41 -5.13 -67.73 -7.27
CA GLY A 41 -6.17 -67.93 -8.28
C GLY A 41 -6.98 -66.74 -8.83
N ASN A 42 -6.49 -66.25 -9.97
CA ASN A 42 -7.22 -66.10 -11.24
C ASN A 42 -7.98 -64.79 -11.56
N GLY A 43 -7.63 -64.19 -12.71
CA GLY A 43 -8.41 -63.12 -13.35
C GLY A 43 -7.63 -62.26 -14.35
N ASN A 44 -7.60 -62.73 -15.61
CA ASN A 44 -7.14 -62.10 -16.88
C ASN A 44 -7.02 -60.56 -16.93
N GLY A 45 -5.87 -60.03 -17.37
CA GLY A 45 -5.66 -59.46 -18.73
C GLY A 45 -5.77 -57.93 -18.68
N VAL A 46 -4.97 -57.07 -19.29
CA VAL A 46 -4.18 -57.06 -20.53
C VAL A 46 -3.17 -55.91 -20.43
N SER A 47 -1.95 -56.05 -20.97
CA SER A 47 -1.11 -54.92 -21.42
C SER A 47 -0.14 -55.42 -22.50
N PRO A 48 0.14 -54.59 -23.52
CA PRO A 48 1.44 -54.64 -24.16
C PRO A 48 2.11 -53.26 -24.07
N SER A 49 3.38 -53.23 -23.67
CA SER A 49 4.45 -52.46 -24.34
C SER A 49 5.72 -52.48 -23.50
N SER A 50 6.81 -52.96 -24.10
CA SER A 50 8.17 -52.61 -23.70
C SER A 50 9.10 -52.83 -24.88
N SER A 51 9.88 -51.79 -25.19
CA SER A 51 11.21 -51.75 -25.83
C SER A 51 11.50 -50.24 -25.99
N ALA A 52 12.22 -49.56 -25.11
CA ALA A 52 13.70 -49.54 -24.96
C ALA A 52 14.37 -48.86 -26.19
N ILE A 53 15.49 -48.12 -26.17
CA ILE A 53 16.63 -48.00 -25.25
C ILE A 53 17.41 -46.70 -25.63
N ALA A 54 18.06 -46.09 -24.63
CA ALA A 54 19.43 -45.50 -24.58
C ALA A 54 19.90 -44.26 -25.39
N GLY A 55 20.65 -43.42 -24.66
CA GLY A 55 21.87 -42.71 -25.14
C GLY A 55 22.01 -41.26 -24.64
N ALA A 56 22.44 -41.01 -23.39
CA ALA A 56 23.83 -40.67 -22.97
C ALA A 56 24.29 -39.24 -23.37
N GLY A 57 24.39 -38.30 -22.43
CA GLY A 57 25.63 -37.88 -21.71
C GLY A 57 25.87 -36.38 -22.00
N ASN A 58 26.53 -35.52 -21.22
CA ASN A 58 27.40 -35.58 -20.04
C ASN A 58 27.67 -34.11 -19.58
N GLY A 59 28.03 -33.87 -18.31
CA GLY A 59 28.93 -32.75 -17.95
C GLY A 59 28.52 -31.75 -16.84
N ASN A 60 29.02 -32.00 -15.61
CA ASN A 60 29.56 -31.12 -14.55
C ASN A 60 28.98 -29.71 -14.30
N GLY A 61 28.64 -29.22 -13.10
CA GLY A 61 29.03 -29.58 -11.72
C GLY A 61 30.19 -28.72 -11.22
N VAL A 62 29.95 -27.82 -10.25
CA VAL A 62 30.77 -27.48 -9.03
C VAL A 62 30.18 -26.23 -8.31
N SER A 63 30.03 -26.34 -6.98
CA SER A 63 29.56 -25.34 -5.99
C SER A 63 30.65 -24.36 -5.53
N PRO A 64 30.32 -23.40 -4.64
CA PRO A 64 31.22 -23.15 -3.51
C PRO A 64 30.53 -22.86 -2.15
N SER A 65 31.28 -23.10 -1.07
CA SER A 65 30.99 -22.74 0.33
C SER A 65 32.03 -21.77 0.90
N SER A 66 31.54 -20.79 1.66
CA SER A 66 32.07 -20.16 2.90
C SER A 66 33.54 -19.67 3.09
N SER A 67 33.62 -18.39 3.49
CA SER A 67 34.28 -17.81 4.70
C SER A 67 35.76 -17.35 4.74
N LEU A 68 35.90 -16.11 5.25
CA LEU A 68 36.95 -15.47 6.10
C LEU A 68 38.32 -15.00 5.52
N SER A 69 38.66 -13.76 5.91
CA SER A 69 39.88 -12.96 5.67
C SER A 69 41.16 -13.52 6.33
N PRO A 70 42.38 -13.02 5.97
CA PRO A 70 43.00 -11.90 6.73
C PRO A 70 43.98 -10.94 5.98
N SER A 71 44.09 -9.72 6.53
CA SER A 71 45.23 -8.77 6.76
C SER A 71 46.31 -8.32 5.74
N ALA A 72 46.62 -7.01 5.91
CA ALA A 72 47.91 -6.26 5.81
C ALA A 72 48.38 -5.76 4.42
N SER A 73 49.03 -4.60 4.21
CA SER A 73 49.38 -3.38 4.98
C SER A 73 50.11 -2.41 4.03
N ALA A 74 49.96 -1.09 4.21
CA ALA A 74 50.93 0.03 4.00
C ALA A 74 50.15 1.32 3.69
N GLY A 75 50.38 2.50 4.27
CA GLY A 75 51.36 2.97 5.25
C GLY A 75 51.46 4.51 5.18
N ALA A 76 51.47 5.16 6.35
CA ALA A 76 51.98 6.51 6.70
C ALA A 76 51.40 7.76 6.00
N GLY A 77 51.21 8.92 6.65
CA GLY A 77 51.39 9.42 8.02
C GLY A 77 50.80 10.86 8.10
N VAL A 78 50.06 11.24 9.14
CA VAL A 78 50.45 11.87 10.43
C VAL A 78 50.91 13.34 10.37
N GLY A 79 50.26 14.19 11.18
CA GLY A 79 50.72 15.50 11.68
C GLY A 79 49.60 16.56 11.64
N ASN A 80 48.72 16.75 12.62
CA ASN A 80 48.82 17.08 14.06
C ASN A 80 49.01 18.57 14.39
N GLY A 81 48.05 19.11 15.17
CA GLY A 81 48.15 20.28 16.06
C GLY A 81 47.69 21.62 15.47
N ASN A 82 47.16 22.59 16.22
CA ASN A 82 46.66 22.66 17.60
C ASN A 82 45.94 24.03 17.73
N SER A 83 44.86 24.06 18.51
CA SER A 83 44.30 25.15 19.33
C SER A 83 44.71 26.62 19.10
N ASN A 84 43.73 27.52 19.01
CA ASN A 84 43.42 28.42 20.14
C ASN A 84 42.09 29.19 19.98
N SER A 85 41.47 29.37 21.14
CA SER A 85 40.30 30.15 21.52
C SER A 85 40.55 31.67 21.48
N VAL A 86 39.46 32.46 21.47
CA VAL A 86 39.12 33.49 22.48
C VAL A 86 37.84 34.24 22.07
N SER A 87 36.96 34.39 23.06
CA SER A 87 35.70 35.13 23.12
C SER A 87 35.86 36.65 23.07
N ASN A 88 34.82 37.40 22.65
CA ASN A 88 34.16 38.37 23.53
C ASN A 88 32.83 38.92 23.01
N SER A 89 31.94 39.16 23.97
CA SER A 89 30.63 39.82 23.93
C SER A 89 30.79 41.36 23.92
N VAL A 90 29.72 42.09 23.56
CA VAL A 90 29.02 43.09 24.41
C VAL A 90 28.06 43.94 23.56
N ASN A 91 26.80 44.02 24.04
CA ASN A 91 25.75 44.97 23.68
C ASN A 91 25.81 46.19 24.63
N PRO A 92 25.21 47.36 24.30
CA PRO A 92 24.24 47.86 25.28
C PRO A 92 22.99 48.57 24.72
N SER A 93 21.97 48.58 25.57
CA SER A 93 20.62 49.15 25.44
C SER A 93 20.49 50.63 25.86
N GLY A 94 19.33 51.25 25.52
CA GLY A 94 18.67 52.40 26.19
C GLY A 94 17.67 53.12 25.27
N SER A 95 16.32 53.05 25.43
CA SER A 95 15.42 53.77 26.39
C SER A 95 15.32 55.29 26.09
N THR A 96 14.20 56.04 25.96
CA THR A 96 12.83 56.01 26.56
C THR A 96 11.90 57.14 26.00
N SER A 97 10.57 56.93 26.10
CA SER A 97 9.44 57.88 26.43
C SER A 97 9.00 59.02 25.47
N ALA A 98 7.74 59.03 24.97
CA ALA A 98 6.49 59.64 25.51
C ALA A 98 6.36 61.15 25.18
N SER A 99 5.24 61.83 24.91
CA SER A 99 3.77 61.64 24.93
C SER A 99 3.09 62.95 24.46
N ASN A 100 1.79 62.88 24.10
CA ASN A 100 0.73 63.93 23.98
C ASN A 100 0.06 63.92 22.59
N GLY A 101 -1.27 63.96 22.42
CA GLY A 101 -2.40 64.08 23.34
C GLY A 101 -3.59 64.73 22.60
N ASN A 102 -4.82 64.26 22.90
CA ASN A 102 -6.14 64.85 22.60
C ASN A 102 -6.65 64.88 21.13
N SER A 103 -7.95 64.75 20.79
CA SER A 103 -9.18 64.33 21.48
C SER A 103 -10.37 64.48 20.51
N ILE A 104 -11.30 63.52 20.55
CA ILE A 104 -12.78 63.62 20.41
C ILE A 104 -13.40 64.15 19.10
N GLY A 105 -14.30 63.34 18.51
CA GLY A 105 -15.34 63.78 17.58
C GLY A 105 -16.22 62.64 17.07
N SER A 106 -17.30 62.34 17.80
CA SER A 106 -18.37 61.41 17.38
C SER A 106 -19.12 61.92 16.15
N SER A 107 -19.46 61.03 15.21
CA SER A 107 -20.74 61.11 14.49
C SER A 107 -21.15 59.73 13.95
N THR A 108 -22.40 59.40 14.25
CA THR A 108 -23.15 58.21 13.84
C THR A 108 -23.56 58.31 12.38
N SER A 109 -23.46 57.22 11.63
CA SER A 109 -24.30 56.96 10.45
C SER A 109 -24.38 55.46 10.17
N ALA A 110 -25.59 54.92 10.30
CA ALA A 110 -25.94 53.57 9.95
C ALA A 110 -25.93 53.38 8.42
N ALA A 111 -25.42 52.24 7.94
CA ALA A 111 -25.62 51.80 6.57
C ALA A 111 -25.65 50.27 6.48
N SER A 112 -26.88 49.76 6.40
CA SER A 112 -27.38 48.66 5.57
C SER A 112 -26.41 47.53 5.19
N SER A 113 -26.58 46.40 5.85
CA SER A 113 -26.12 45.07 5.45
C SER A 113 -26.85 44.61 4.17
N ALA A 114 -26.15 44.59 3.04
CA ALA A 114 -26.57 43.85 1.86
C ALA A 114 -25.93 42.45 1.89
N SER A 115 -26.74 41.44 2.22
CA SER A 115 -26.41 40.03 2.10
C SER A 115 -26.29 39.68 0.61
N ALA A 116 -25.05 39.48 0.15
CA ALA A 116 -24.79 38.87 -1.14
C ALA A 116 -25.05 37.36 -1.03
N SER A 117 -26.22 36.93 -1.51
CA SER A 117 -26.56 35.53 -1.71
C SER A 117 -25.67 34.97 -2.81
N SER A 118 -24.55 34.33 -2.46
CA SER A 118 -23.83 33.46 -3.37
C SER A 118 -24.65 32.20 -3.59
N SER A 119 -25.45 32.19 -4.66
CA SER A 119 -26.03 30.97 -5.21
C SER A 119 -24.88 30.10 -5.71
N SER A 120 -24.39 29.20 -4.86
CA SER A 120 -23.61 28.05 -5.29
C SER A 120 -24.52 27.16 -6.13
N SER A 121 -24.48 27.39 -7.45
CA SER A 121 -24.92 26.41 -8.42
C SER A 121 -24.06 25.17 -8.21
N ALA A 122 -24.53 24.26 -7.36
CA ALA A 122 -23.99 22.92 -7.28
C ALA A 122 -24.18 22.32 -8.67
N SER A 123 -23.11 22.29 -9.46
CA SER A 123 -23.06 21.44 -10.61
C SER A 123 -23.20 20.02 -10.06
N SER A 124 -24.35 19.41 -10.33
CA SER A 124 -24.53 17.97 -10.33
C SER A 124 -23.67 17.40 -11.45
N GLY A 125 -22.35 17.49 -11.28
CA GLY A 125 -21.41 16.66 -11.99
C GLY A 125 -21.70 15.24 -11.56
N ASN A 126 -21.95 14.35 -12.51
CA ASN A 126 -21.93 12.91 -12.29
C ASN A 126 -20.65 12.60 -11.50
N SER A 127 -20.74 12.40 -10.19
CA SER A 127 -19.64 11.90 -9.40
C SER A 127 -19.41 10.47 -9.88
N SER A 128 -18.43 10.26 -10.75
CA SER A 128 -17.88 8.93 -10.96
C SER A 128 -17.58 8.36 -9.57
N GLY A 129 -18.22 7.23 -9.22
CA GLY A 129 -18.15 6.70 -7.86
C GLY A 129 -16.70 6.46 -7.41
N LYS A 130 -16.40 6.67 -6.12
CA LYS A 130 -15.04 6.48 -5.57
C LYS A 130 -14.57 5.03 -5.58
N ARG A 131 -15.50 4.08 -5.73
CA ARG A 131 -15.24 2.64 -5.67
C ARG A 131 -14.41 2.19 -6.85
N GLY A 132 -13.32 1.50 -6.54
CA GLY A 132 -12.49 0.75 -7.45
C GLY A 132 -12.69 -0.74 -7.27
N ALA A 133 -12.16 -1.52 -8.21
CA ALA A 133 -12.03 -2.97 -8.07
C ALA A 133 -10.57 -3.38 -8.26
N VAL A 134 -10.03 -4.15 -7.31
CA VAL A 134 -8.77 -4.85 -7.51
C VAL A 134 -9.07 -6.23 -8.07
N ILE A 135 -8.60 -6.48 -9.29
CA ILE A 135 -8.92 -7.68 -10.07
C ILE A 135 -7.71 -8.61 -10.08
N VAL A 136 -7.86 -9.78 -9.46
CA VAL A 136 -6.81 -10.81 -9.53
C VAL A 136 -6.78 -11.46 -10.92
N PRO A 137 -5.61 -11.86 -11.44
CA PRO A 137 -5.49 -12.42 -12.79
C PRO A 137 -6.40 -13.63 -13.08
N ALA A 138 -6.62 -14.48 -12.07
CA ALA A 138 -7.52 -15.62 -12.18
C ALA A 138 -8.99 -15.18 -12.43
N SER A 139 -9.46 -14.15 -11.72
CA SER A 139 -10.82 -13.62 -11.87
C SER A 139 -11.03 -12.92 -13.21
N ALA A 140 -10.00 -12.27 -13.75
CA ALA A 140 -10.04 -11.77 -15.13
C ALA A 140 -10.24 -12.93 -16.12
N SER A 141 -9.46 -14.00 -15.97
CA SER A 141 -9.48 -15.15 -16.88
C SER A 141 -10.80 -15.93 -16.81
N ASN A 142 -11.44 -15.96 -15.64
CA ASN A 142 -12.73 -16.61 -15.41
C ASN A 142 -13.95 -15.76 -15.83
N GLY A 143 -13.75 -14.50 -16.23
CA GLY A 143 -14.82 -13.56 -16.53
C GLY A 143 -15.50 -12.93 -15.30
N ASP A 144 -15.03 -13.24 -14.09
CA ASP A 144 -15.56 -12.68 -12.84
C ASP A 144 -15.37 -11.16 -12.78
N ALA A 145 -14.37 -10.63 -13.48
CA ALA A 145 -14.15 -9.20 -13.72
C ALA A 145 -15.43 -8.44 -14.08
N GLN A 146 -16.33 -9.05 -14.85
CA GLN A 146 -17.57 -8.39 -15.29
C GLN A 146 -18.50 -8.02 -14.13
N ARG A 147 -18.34 -8.59 -12.93
CA ARG A 147 -19.13 -8.21 -11.75
C ARG A 147 -18.95 -6.76 -11.32
N ALA A 148 -17.83 -6.14 -11.67
CA ALA A 148 -17.61 -4.71 -11.44
C ALA A 148 -18.32 -3.80 -12.47
N SER A 149 -18.87 -4.35 -13.56
CA SER A 149 -19.48 -3.56 -14.65
C SER A 149 -20.85 -3.02 -14.26
N GLY A 150 -21.14 -1.78 -14.66
CA GLY A 150 -22.47 -1.17 -14.53
C GLY A 150 -22.94 -0.90 -13.09
N GLY A 151 -22.11 -1.19 -12.10
CA GLY A 151 -22.35 -0.92 -10.68
C GLY A 151 -21.69 0.36 -10.21
N LYS A 152 -21.29 0.38 -8.94
CA LYS A 152 -20.67 1.55 -8.28
C LYS A 152 -19.17 1.70 -8.60
N CYS A 153 -18.53 0.65 -9.13
CA CYS A 153 -17.12 0.70 -9.49
C CYS A 153 -16.91 1.58 -10.74
N SER A 154 -16.07 2.60 -10.64
CA SER A 154 -15.73 3.49 -11.77
C SER A 154 -14.33 3.25 -12.32
N TRP A 155 -13.47 2.61 -11.54
CA TRP A 155 -12.11 2.25 -11.91
C TRP A 155 -11.72 0.86 -11.42
N TYR A 156 -10.68 0.28 -12.01
CA TYR A 156 -10.09 -0.97 -11.55
C TYR A 156 -8.59 -0.98 -11.80
N TYR A 157 -7.88 -1.82 -11.07
CA TYR A 157 -6.48 -2.13 -11.35
C TYR A 157 -6.21 -3.61 -11.06
N ASN A 158 -5.05 -4.09 -11.52
CA ASN A 158 -4.67 -5.50 -11.52
C ASN A 158 -3.17 -5.70 -11.26
N TRP A 159 -2.54 -4.72 -10.57
CA TRP A 159 -1.09 -4.65 -10.35
C TRP A 159 -0.22 -4.68 -11.62
N ASP A 160 -0.78 -4.29 -12.75
CA ASP A 160 -0.09 -4.32 -14.04
C ASP A 160 -0.28 -2.98 -14.77
N ALA A 161 0.68 -2.67 -15.64
CA ALA A 161 0.57 -1.57 -16.58
C ALA A 161 -0.50 -1.84 -17.65
N LYS A 162 -0.76 -3.12 -17.95
CA LYS A 162 -1.73 -3.56 -18.96
C LYS A 162 -3.09 -3.90 -18.34
N PRO A 163 -4.18 -3.70 -19.09
CA PRO A 163 -5.50 -4.13 -18.68
C PRO A 163 -5.56 -5.64 -18.38
N ALA A 164 -6.49 -6.03 -17.51
CA ALA A 164 -6.88 -7.42 -17.32
C ALA A 164 -7.30 -8.08 -18.66
N SER A 165 -7.11 -9.40 -18.78
CA SER A 165 -7.41 -10.17 -20.00
C SER A 165 -8.88 -10.11 -20.44
N SER A 166 -9.80 -9.98 -19.47
CA SER A 166 -11.22 -9.71 -19.69
C SER A 166 -11.64 -8.56 -18.77
N PRO A 167 -11.48 -7.30 -19.20
CA PRO A 167 -11.71 -6.15 -18.34
C PRO A 167 -13.22 -5.89 -18.15
N PRO A 168 -13.65 -5.40 -16.97
CA PRO A 168 -15.03 -4.97 -16.76
C PRO A 168 -15.46 -3.90 -17.76
N SER A 169 -16.70 -3.99 -18.21
CA SER A 169 -17.27 -3.03 -19.16
C SER A 169 -17.59 -1.70 -18.47
N GLY A 170 -17.12 -0.59 -19.04
CA GLY A 170 -17.42 0.76 -18.54
C GLY A 170 -16.67 1.16 -17.25
N VAL A 171 -15.68 0.37 -16.84
CA VAL A 171 -14.85 0.64 -15.66
C VAL A 171 -13.41 0.91 -16.11
N THR A 172 -12.83 2.02 -15.68
CA THR A 172 -11.54 2.51 -16.21
C THR A 172 -10.35 1.75 -15.62
N HIS A 173 -9.46 1.23 -16.45
CA HIS A 173 -8.19 0.66 -15.97
C HIS A 173 -7.24 1.75 -15.50
N ILE A 174 -6.66 1.57 -14.31
CA ILE A 174 -5.59 2.40 -13.77
C ILE A 174 -4.28 1.59 -13.82
N PRO A 175 -3.35 1.92 -14.74
CA PRO A 175 -2.05 1.25 -14.82
C PRO A 175 -1.24 1.42 -13.53
N MET A 176 -0.53 0.37 -13.13
CA MET A 176 0.37 0.41 -11.97
C MET A 176 1.79 0.00 -12.37
N LEU A 177 2.78 0.81 -11.99
CA LEU A 177 4.18 0.37 -12.02
C LEU A 177 4.46 -0.37 -10.71
N LYS A 178 4.13 -1.67 -10.66
CA LYS A 178 4.14 -2.44 -9.40
C LYS A 178 5.54 -2.52 -8.77
N THR A 179 6.55 -2.86 -9.56
CA THR A 179 7.95 -3.02 -9.12
C THR A 179 8.87 -2.31 -10.10
N LYS A 180 10.19 -2.37 -9.89
CA LYS A 180 11.17 -1.88 -10.90
C LYS A 180 11.15 -2.69 -12.20
N ASP A 181 10.56 -3.89 -12.21
CA ASP A 181 10.50 -4.71 -13.40
C ASP A 181 9.51 -4.11 -14.39
N GLY A 182 9.96 -3.86 -15.62
CA GLY A 182 9.13 -3.30 -16.70
C GLY A 182 8.99 -1.77 -16.68
N MET A 183 9.73 -1.07 -15.82
CA MET A 183 9.72 0.40 -15.74
C MET A 183 10.11 1.07 -17.07
N GLU A 184 11.01 0.46 -17.85
CA GLU A 184 11.48 0.99 -19.13
C GLU A 184 10.35 1.10 -20.17
N GLY A 185 9.36 0.20 -20.10
CA GLY A 185 8.20 0.19 -20.99
C GLY A 185 6.97 0.91 -20.44
N PHE A 186 6.96 1.27 -19.15
CA PHE A 186 5.76 1.71 -18.45
C PHE A 186 5.14 2.96 -19.07
N ALA A 187 5.93 4.02 -19.28
CA ALA A 187 5.43 5.27 -19.83
C ALA A 187 4.84 5.11 -21.24
N GLN A 188 5.44 4.24 -22.06
CA GLN A 188 4.90 3.94 -23.39
C GLN A 188 3.56 3.21 -23.31
N LEU A 189 3.41 2.27 -22.37
CA LEU A 189 2.15 1.55 -22.15
C LEU A 189 1.04 2.51 -21.69
N VAL A 190 1.33 3.40 -20.74
CA VAL A 190 0.40 4.42 -20.25
C VAL A 190 -0.06 5.36 -21.38
N ARG A 191 0.87 5.85 -22.21
CA ARG A 191 0.53 6.68 -23.37
C ARG A 191 -0.34 5.93 -24.37
N SER A 192 0.00 4.67 -24.65
CA SER A 192 -0.75 3.86 -25.62
C SER A 192 -2.16 3.51 -25.15
N SER A 193 -2.38 3.37 -23.83
CA SER A 193 -3.71 3.13 -23.27
C SER A 193 -4.54 4.40 -23.15
N GLY A 194 -3.92 5.58 -23.22
CA GLY A 194 -4.58 6.86 -23.01
C GLY A 194 -4.99 7.10 -21.55
N ALA A 195 -4.41 6.35 -20.60
CA ALA A 195 -4.71 6.46 -19.19
C ALA A 195 -4.46 7.89 -18.67
N LYS A 196 -5.36 8.34 -17.78
CA LYS A 196 -5.32 9.68 -17.18
C LYS A 196 -4.84 9.71 -15.73
N THR A 197 -4.69 8.53 -15.15
CA THR A 197 -4.23 8.31 -13.78
C THR A 197 -3.40 7.04 -13.75
N ILE A 198 -2.35 7.01 -12.95
CA ILE A 198 -1.53 5.82 -12.69
C ILE A 198 -1.30 5.63 -11.19
N LEU A 199 -0.94 4.40 -10.80
CA LEU A 199 -0.48 4.05 -9.48
C LEU A 199 1.03 3.78 -9.49
N GLY A 200 1.73 4.21 -8.44
CA GLY A 200 3.16 3.97 -8.25
C GLY A 200 3.49 2.56 -7.74
N PHE A 201 4.70 2.40 -7.19
CA PHE A 201 5.20 1.11 -6.68
C PHE A 201 4.31 0.51 -5.58
N ASN A 202 4.18 -0.82 -5.58
CA ASN A 202 3.40 -1.57 -4.62
C ASN A 202 4.25 -1.95 -3.40
N GLU A 203 3.89 -1.41 -2.24
CA GLU A 203 4.53 -1.67 -0.93
C GLU A 203 6.06 -1.71 -1.03
N PRO A 204 6.69 -0.65 -1.54
CA PRO A 204 8.13 -0.62 -1.77
C PRO A 204 8.96 -0.79 -0.49
N GLU A 205 8.40 -0.49 0.68
CA GLU A 205 9.03 -0.70 1.97
C GLU A 205 9.17 -2.19 2.34
N ARG A 206 8.42 -3.09 1.69
CA ARG A 206 8.39 -4.51 2.02
C ARG A 206 9.36 -5.32 1.17
N ALA A 207 10.13 -6.18 1.83
CA ALA A 207 11.13 -7.04 1.19
C ALA A 207 10.53 -8.09 0.23
N ASP A 208 9.29 -8.50 0.46
CA ASP A 208 8.55 -9.48 -0.36
C ASP A 208 7.71 -8.83 -1.48
N GLN A 209 7.79 -7.50 -1.64
CA GLN A 209 7.02 -6.74 -2.62
C GLN A 209 7.97 -5.99 -3.57
N ALA A 210 7.77 -4.70 -3.83
CA ALA A 210 8.66 -3.95 -4.74
C ALA A 210 10.08 -3.79 -4.17
N ASN A 211 10.25 -3.82 -2.85
CA ASN A 211 11.55 -3.83 -2.15
C ASN A 211 12.52 -2.77 -2.67
N LEU A 212 12.16 -1.50 -2.48
CA LEU A 212 12.93 -0.34 -2.91
C LEU A 212 13.25 0.55 -1.72
N SER A 213 14.46 1.09 -1.68
CA SER A 213 14.74 2.22 -0.80
C SER A 213 13.97 3.47 -1.29
N PRO A 214 13.65 4.42 -0.40
CA PRO A 214 13.01 5.68 -0.82
C PRO A 214 13.82 6.44 -1.89
N GLY A 215 15.16 6.40 -1.80
CA GLY A 215 16.05 7.04 -2.76
C GLY A 215 16.04 6.38 -4.14
N ASP A 216 16.05 5.05 -4.19
CA ASP A 216 15.96 4.32 -5.46
C ASP A 216 14.60 4.55 -6.14
N ALA A 217 13.51 4.47 -5.35
CA ALA A 217 12.17 4.77 -5.84
C ALA A 217 12.08 6.20 -6.39
N ALA A 218 12.69 7.19 -5.74
CA ALA A 218 12.73 8.57 -6.22
C ALA A 218 13.50 8.71 -7.54
N ASN A 219 14.63 7.99 -7.70
CA ASN A 219 15.38 7.98 -8.94
C ASN A 219 14.56 7.37 -10.10
N TYR A 220 13.92 6.23 -9.86
CA TYR A 220 13.06 5.59 -10.85
C TYR A 220 11.82 6.43 -11.17
N TRP A 221 11.23 7.08 -10.17
CA TRP A 221 10.11 7.99 -10.37
C TRP A 221 10.47 9.11 -11.34
N LYS A 222 11.57 9.83 -11.09
CA LYS A 222 12.04 10.91 -11.97
C LYS A 222 12.27 10.45 -13.41
N GLN A 223 12.77 9.23 -13.59
CA GLN A 223 13.11 8.70 -14.90
C GLN A 223 11.89 8.16 -15.67
N TYR A 224 10.99 7.44 -15.00
CA TYR A 224 9.98 6.61 -15.66
C TYR A 224 8.53 7.03 -15.40
N ILE A 225 8.26 7.75 -14.29
CA ILE A 225 6.90 8.18 -13.92
C ILE A 225 6.72 9.68 -14.16
N GLU A 226 7.65 10.52 -13.71
CA GLU A 226 7.54 11.99 -13.81
C GLU A 226 7.23 12.51 -15.22
N PRO A 227 7.81 11.95 -16.32
CA PRO A 227 7.47 12.42 -17.66
C PRO A 227 5.99 12.30 -18.03
N LEU A 228 5.23 11.41 -17.38
CA LEU A 228 3.79 11.23 -17.63
C LEU A 228 2.96 12.40 -17.11
N HIS A 229 3.43 13.13 -16.08
CA HIS A 229 2.73 14.32 -15.61
C HIS A 229 2.69 15.41 -16.70
N ASN A 230 3.76 15.55 -17.50
CA ASN A 230 3.77 16.45 -18.66
C ASN A 230 2.77 16.06 -19.75
N ASP A 231 2.35 14.80 -19.78
CA ASP A 231 1.31 14.28 -20.67
C ASP A 231 -0.12 14.47 -20.08
N GLY A 232 -0.23 15.12 -18.93
CA GLY A 232 -1.49 15.36 -18.22
C GLY A 232 -2.03 14.13 -17.46
N VAL A 233 -1.15 13.19 -17.10
CA VAL A 233 -1.50 12.02 -16.29
C VAL A 233 -1.34 12.34 -14.81
N ARG A 234 -2.35 12.02 -14.00
CA ARG A 234 -2.27 12.12 -12.53
C ARG A 234 -1.43 10.98 -11.96
N LEU A 235 -0.48 11.32 -11.08
CA LEU A 235 0.49 10.38 -10.52
C LEU A 235 0.16 10.07 -9.05
N GLY A 236 -0.28 8.84 -8.78
CA GLY A 236 -0.44 8.34 -7.42
C GLY A 236 0.90 7.95 -6.83
N SER A 237 1.15 8.29 -5.56
CA SER A 237 2.37 7.93 -4.85
C SER A 237 2.66 6.41 -4.91
N PRO A 238 3.82 5.94 -4.44
CA PRO A 238 3.94 4.55 -4.06
C PRO A 238 2.88 4.17 -3.02
N ALA A 239 2.28 2.99 -3.17
CA ALA A 239 1.23 2.47 -2.30
C ALA A 239 1.86 1.73 -1.13
N VAL A 240 2.00 2.41 0.01
CA VAL A 240 2.62 1.85 1.22
C VAL A 240 1.61 1.10 2.08
N SER A 241 2.07 0.09 2.81
CA SER A 241 1.24 -0.63 3.78
C SER A 241 0.91 0.23 5.02
N ALA A 242 -0.02 -0.26 5.83
CA ALA A 242 -0.31 0.28 7.15
C ALA A 242 0.69 -0.19 8.24
N ALA A 243 1.75 -0.92 7.87
CA ALA A 243 2.81 -1.31 8.80
C ALA A 243 3.57 -0.07 9.31
N PRO A 244 4.26 -0.16 10.47
CA PRO A 244 5.00 0.96 11.05
C PRO A 244 6.01 1.61 10.10
N GLU A 245 6.53 0.86 9.13
CA GLU A 245 7.51 1.32 8.15
C GLU A 245 6.89 2.10 6.97
N GLY A 246 5.59 1.91 6.70
CA GLY A 246 4.95 2.40 5.47
C GLY A 246 4.94 3.93 5.35
N LEU A 247 4.30 4.63 6.30
CA LEU A 247 4.24 6.11 6.25
C LEU A 247 5.63 6.77 6.38
N PRO A 248 6.54 6.30 7.27
CA PRO A 248 7.92 6.81 7.28
C PRO A 248 8.66 6.60 5.96
N TRP A 249 8.47 5.45 5.30
CA TRP A 249 9.05 5.22 3.97
C TRP A 249 8.52 6.24 2.96
N LEU A 250 7.21 6.50 2.95
CA LEU A 250 6.58 7.44 2.02
C LEU A 250 7.06 8.88 2.24
N GLN A 251 7.16 9.33 3.49
CA GLN A 251 7.74 10.64 3.83
C GLN A 251 9.17 10.77 3.28
N ASN A 252 10.00 9.76 3.50
CA ASN A 252 11.39 9.75 3.03
C ASN A 252 11.46 9.76 1.50
N PHE A 253 10.53 9.08 0.81
CA PHE A 253 10.45 9.07 -0.64
C PHE A 253 10.12 10.48 -1.17
N ILE A 254 9.09 11.12 -0.61
CA ILE A 254 8.70 12.48 -0.98
C ILE A 254 9.85 13.46 -0.73
N GLY A 255 10.55 13.34 0.41
CA GLY A 255 11.72 14.16 0.71
C GLY A 255 12.91 13.94 -0.24
N ALA A 256 13.12 12.71 -0.71
CA ALA A 256 14.18 12.38 -1.67
C ALA A 256 13.83 12.79 -3.12
N CYS A 257 12.53 12.83 -3.47
CA CYS A 257 12.04 13.08 -4.82
C CYS A 257 11.93 14.58 -5.13
N THR A 258 13.05 15.31 -5.03
CA THR A 258 13.10 16.74 -5.36
C THR A 258 12.71 16.99 -6.82
N GLY A 259 11.65 17.77 -7.05
CA GLY A 259 11.13 18.05 -8.40
C GLY A 259 10.23 16.96 -8.97
N CYS A 260 9.77 16.00 -8.15
CA CYS A 260 8.73 15.06 -8.53
C CYS A 260 7.35 15.63 -8.25
N THR A 261 6.38 15.22 -9.06
CA THR A 261 4.97 15.53 -8.89
C THR A 261 4.24 14.33 -8.31
N ILE A 262 3.42 14.56 -7.28
CA ILE A 262 2.51 13.56 -6.71
C ILE A 262 1.13 14.22 -6.63
N ASP A 263 0.13 13.61 -7.25
CA ASP A 263 -1.22 14.18 -7.30
C ASP A 263 -2.13 13.66 -6.19
N PHE A 264 -1.82 12.49 -5.63
CA PHE A 264 -2.55 11.86 -4.54
C PHE A 264 -1.71 10.81 -3.82
N ILE A 265 -2.03 10.58 -2.55
CA ILE A 265 -1.38 9.59 -1.70
C ILE A 265 -2.11 8.25 -1.80
N THR A 266 -1.37 7.18 -2.02
CA THR A 266 -1.90 5.81 -2.06
C THR A 266 -1.46 5.04 -0.83
N VAL A 267 -2.41 4.36 -0.18
CA VAL A 267 -2.15 3.53 1.01
C VAL A 267 -2.92 2.22 0.95
N HIS A 268 -2.39 1.21 1.62
CA HIS A 268 -3.09 -0.04 1.90
C HIS A 268 -3.46 -0.14 3.37
N TRP A 269 -4.51 -0.91 3.68
CA TRP A 269 -4.85 -1.23 5.05
C TRP A 269 -5.45 -2.62 5.20
N TYR A 270 -4.89 -3.40 6.12
CA TYR A 270 -5.45 -4.69 6.54
C TYR A 270 -5.46 -4.71 8.07
N GLY A 271 -6.56 -5.14 8.67
CA GLY A 271 -6.70 -5.18 10.12
C GLY A 271 -8.11 -5.42 10.63
N LEU A 272 -8.32 -5.20 11.92
CA LEU A 272 -9.61 -5.37 12.60
C LEU A 272 -10.19 -4.01 13.01
N GLY A 273 -11.51 -3.88 12.91
CA GLY A 273 -12.27 -2.73 13.42
C GLY A 273 -12.31 -1.52 12.49
N ALA A 274 -13.52 -1.06 12.15
CA ALA A 274 -13.71 0.11 11.29
C ALA A 274 -13.13 1.40 11.91
N ASP A 275 -13.22 1.55 13.24
CA ASP A 275 -12.65 2.71 13.94
C ASP A 275 -11.11 2.78 13.82
N ASN A 276 -10.44 1.64 13.78
CA ASN A 276 -8.98 1.58 13.56
C ASN A 276 -8.62 2.01 12.14
N PHE A 277 -9.37 1.55 11.14
CA PHE A 277 -9.23 2.00 9.75
C PHE A 277 -9.45 3.52 9.61
N VAL A 278 -10.54 4.04 10.19
CA VAL A 278 -10.84 5.48 10.18
C VAL A 278 -9.74 6.30 10.87
N THR A 279 -9.23 5.80 12.00
CA THR A 279 -8.13 6.44 12.73
C THR A 279 -6.86 6.47 11.89
N TYR A 280 -6.52 5.36 11.23
CA TYR A 280 -5.38 5.29 10.31
C TYR A 280 -5.51 6.31 9.18
N LEU A 281 -6.64 6.34 8.46
CA LEU A 281 -6.81 7.28 7.34
C LEU A 281 -6.79 8.75 7.76
N LYS A 282 -7.33 9.08 8.93
CA LYS A 282 -7.20 10.43 9.50
C LYS A 282 -5.73 10.77 9.82
N GLY A 283 -4.96 9.78 10.28
CA GLY A 283 -3.51 9.89 10.46
C GLY A 283 -2.80 10.18 9.13
N VAL A 284 -3.09 9.42 8.08
CA VAL A 284 -2.54 9.65 6.72
C VAL A 284 -2.86 11.08 6.24
N ASN A 285 -4.11 11.53 6.37
CA ASN A 285 -4.52 12.88 5.97
C ASN A 285 -3.85 13.98 6.82
N THR A 286 -3.53 13.70 8.08
CA THR A 286 -2.79 14.63 8.94
C THR A 286 -1.33 14.74 8.54
N GLU A 287 -0.72 13.61 8.15
CA GLU A 287 0.67 13.52 7.75
C GLU A 287 0.93 14.13 6.36
N PHE A 288 -0.03 13.98 5.45
CA PHE A 288 0.05 14.49 4.07
C PHE A 288 -1.08 15.49 3.79
N PRO A 289 -1.11 16.65 4.47
CA PRO A 289 -2.22 17.58 4.38
C PRO A 289 -2.33 18.16 2.97
N GLY A 290 -3.56 18.20 2.44
CA GLY A 290 -3.87 18.77 1.13
C GLY A 290 -3.77 17.79 -0.03
N TYR A 291 -3.25 16.57 0.18
CA TYR A 291 -3.32 15.52 -0.82
C TYR A 291 -4.62 14.73 -0.70
N PRO A 292 -5.31 14.47 -1.83
CA PRO A 292 -6.32 13.43 -1.86
C PRO A 292 -5.71 12.06 -1.55
N ILE A 293 -6.51 11.18 -0.95
CA ILE A 293 -6.11 9.83 -0.58
C ILE A 293 -6.85 8.81 -1.43
N TRP A 294 -6.09 7.83 -1.93
CA TRP A 294 -6.57 6.62 -2.57
C TRP A 294 -6.22 5.41 -1.70
N VAL A 295 -7.23 4.65 -1.30
CA VAL A 295 -7.05 3.39 -0.55
C VAL A 295 -7.08 2.25 -1.55
N THR A 296 -5.95 1.93 -2.16
CA THR A 296 -5.88 1.00 -3.30
C THR A 296 -6.10 -0.45 -2.88
N GLU A 297 -5.82 -0.79 -1.62
CA GLU A 297 -6.19 -2.07 -1.03
C GLU A 297 -6.69 -1.87 0.40
N PHE A 298 -7.87 -2.41 0.69
CA PHE A 298 -8.26 -2.61 2.08
C PHE A 298 -9.19 -3.80 2.27
N ALA A 299 -9.05 -4.48 3.41
CA ALA A 299 -9.96 -5.52 3.86
C ALA A 299 -9.87 -5.69 5.39
N SER A 300 -10.90 -6.29 5.99
CA SER A 300 -10.76 -6.77 7.36
C SER A 300 -10.07 -8.12 7.39
N GLU A 301 -9.24 -8.33 8.40
CA GLU A 301 -8.63 -9.63 8.73
C GLU A 301 -9.56 -10.54 9.53
N SER A 302 -10.77 -10.10 9.86
CA SER A 302 -11.74 -10.93 10.57
C SER A 302 -12.18 -12.12 9.72
N SER A 303 -12.27 -13.28 10.36
CA SER A 303 -12.89 -14.48 9.79
C SER A 303 -14.39 -14.57 10.09
N ASP A 304 -14.92 -13.68 10.93
CA ASP A 304 -16.35 -13.61 11.22
C ASP A 304 -17.08 -12.81 10.13
N GLU A 305 -18.06 -13.44 9.48
CA GLU A 305 -18.79 -12.84 8.35
C GLU A 305 -19.55 -11.56 8.74
N THR A 306 -20.02 -11.46 9.99
CA THR A 306 -20.75 -10.30 10.49
C THR A 306 -19.81 -9.13 10.70
N GLU A 307 -18.66 -9.37 11.35
CA GLU A 307 -17.61 -8.36 11.50
C GLU A 307 -17.09 -7.87 10.15
N LEU A 308 -16.84 -8.80 9.22
CA LEU A 308 -16.35 -8.48 7.87
C LEU A 308 -17.36 -7.63 7.08
N SER A 309 -18.65 -8.00 7.14
CA SER A 309 -19.73 -7.24 6.47
C SER A 309 -19.94 -5.87 7.11
N ASN A 310 -19.90 -5.77 8.44
CA ASN A 310 -19.99 -4.50 9.16
C ASN A 310 -18.80 -3.60 8.82
N PHE A 311 -17.59 -4.15 8.82
CA PHE A 311 -16.39 -3.42 8.45
C PHE A 311 -16.49 -2.85 7.03
N MET A 312 -16.88 -3.66 6.03
CA MET A 312 -17.07 -3.17 4.66
C MET A 312 -18.10 -2.04 4.62
N ARG A 313 -19.28 -2.23 5.22
CA ARG A 313 -20.34 -1.22 5.23
C ARG A 313 -19.85 0.10 5.83
N ASP A 314 -19.24 0.04 7.00
CA ASP A 314 -18.92 1.24 7.77
C ASP A 314 -17.72 1.99 7.18
N THR A 315 -16.70 1.28 6.68
CA THR A 315 -15.53 1.89 6.03
C THR A 315 -15.87 2.47 4.65
N THR A 316 -16.65 1.77 3.82
CA THR A 316 -17.10 2.31 2.53
C THR A 316 -17.99 3.53 2.70
N LYS A 317 -18.91 3.52 3.68
CA LYS A 317 -19.72 4.68 4.02
C LYS A 317 -18.84 5.87 4.46
N PHE A 318 -17.88 5.64 5.36
CA PHE A 318 -16.95 6.68 5.78
C PHE A 318 -16.21 7.30 4.59
N MET A 319 -15.66 6.48 3.69
CA MET A 319 -14.92 6.96 2.52
C MET A 319 -15.81 7.66 1.49
N ASP A 320 -17.05 7.20 1.30
CA ASP A 320 -18.05 7.87 0.46
C ASP A 320 -18.32 9.29 1.00
N ASP A 321 -18.51 9.44 2.31
CA ASP A 321 -18.79 10.72 2.98
C ASP A 321 -17.57 11.64 3.17
N THR A 322 -16.35 11.13 2.97
CA THR A 322 -15.11 11.85 3.26
C THR A 322 -14.49 12.47 2.01
N GLN A 323 -14.51 13.81 1.91
CA GLN A 323 -14.10 14.53 0.69
C GLN A 323 -12.64 14.31 0.26
N TRP A 324 -11.71 14.18 1.22
CA TRP A 324 -10.29 13.95 0.92
C TRP A 324 -9.97 12.49 0.54
N VAL A 325 -10.95 11.58 0.58
CA VAL A 325 -10.82 10.26 -0.05
C VAL A 325 -11.41 10.33 -1.45
N GLU A 326 -10.59 10.10 -2.47
CA GLU A 326 -10.99 10.15 -3.89
C GLU A 326 -11.26 8.77 -4.48
N GLY A 327 -10.55 7.75 -4.01
CA GLY A 327 -10.66 6.39 -4.53
C GLY A 327 -10.46 5.35 -3.43
N TYR A 328 -11.18 4.24 -3.49
CA TYR A 328 -10.90 3.09 -2.63
C TYR A 328 -11.25 1.77 -3.31
N SER A 329 -10.51 0.70 -3.01
CA SER A 329 -10.73 -0.62 -3.61
C SER A 329 -10.64 -1.73 -2.57
N TRP A 330 -11.76 -2.43 -2.36
CA TRP A 330 -11.84 -3.58 -1.47
C TRP A 330 -11.02 -4.74 -2.03
N PHE A 331 -10.17 -5.32 -1.19
CA PHE A 331 -9.39 -6.50 -1.55
C PHE A 331 -10.17 -7.77 -1.23
N ALA A 332 -10.63 -8.58 -2.20
CA ALA A 332 -10.44 -8.43 -3.65
C ALA A 332 -11.60 -9.01 -4.45
N LEU A 333 -11.70 -8.59 -5.72
CA LEU A 333 -12.47 -9.32 -6.72
C LEU A 333 -11.71 -10.60 -7.08
N ALA A 334 -11.97 -11.64 -6.28
CA ALA A 334 -11.36 -12.95 -6.34
C ALA A 334 -12.37 -14.00 -5.86
N ARG A 335 -12.19 -15.27 -6.26
CA ARG A 335 -12.95 -16.42 -5.72
C ARG A 335 -12.42 -16.93 -4.39
N ASP A 336 -11.12 -16.75 -4.17
CA ASP A 336 -10.43 -17.13 -2.93
C ASP A 336 -9.25 -16.18 -2.69
N VAL A 337 -9.04 -15.83 -1.43
CA VAL A 337 -7.91 -15.02 -0.92
C VAL A 337 -7.36 -15.59 0.40
N ARG A 338 -7.73 -16.81 0.76
CA ARG A 338 -7.35 -17.45 2.03
C ARG A 338 -5.89 -17.84 2.08
N ASP A 339 -5.24 -17.99 0.92
CA ASP A 339 -3.77 -18.11 0.81
C ASP A 339 -3.04 -16.88 1.39
N ARG A 340 -3.76 -15.76 1.54
CA ARG A 340 -3.29 -14.50 2.13
C ARG A 340 -3.82 -14.29 3.55
N GLY A 341 -4.50 -15.29 4.14
CA GLY A 341 -5.08 -15.20 5.48
C GLY A 341 -6.37 -14.37 5.56
N LEU A 342 -6.99 -14.03 4.43
CA LEU A 342 -8.18 -13.18 4.37
C LEU A 342 -9.44 -13.96 3.98
N TYR A 343 -10.61 -13.39 4.31
CA TYR A 343 -11.94 -13.94 4.02
C TYR A 343 -12.77 -13.01 3.11
N SER A 344 -12.09 -12.09 2.45
CA SER A 344 -12.67 -10.90 1.82
C SER A 344 -13.01 -11.07 0.34
N ASN A 345 -13.19 -12.31 -0.14
CA ASN A 345 -13.51 -12.61 -1.53
C ASN A 345 -14.90 -12.07 -1.93
N LEU A 346 -14.96 -11.32 -3.04
CA LEU A 346 -16.22 -10.73 -3.53
C LEU A 346 -17.06 -11.70 -4.36
N VAL A 347 -16.49 -12.81 -4.85
CA VAL A 347 -17.23 -13.84 -5.58
C VAL A 347 -16.98 -15.23 -5.00
N ASP A 348 -17.95 -16.11 -5.16
CA ASP A 348 -17.84 -17.52 -4.76
C ASP A 348 -17.09 -18.35 -5.81
N GLN A 349 -16.92 -19.64 -5.56
CA GLN A 349 -16.22 -20.56 -6.46
C GLN A 349 -16.91 -20.72 -7.83
N SER A 350 -18.19 -20.36 -7.95
CA SER A 350 -18.97 -20.37 -9.19
C SER A 350 -18.96 -19.01 -9.90
N GLY A 351 -18.31 -17.98 -9.33
CA GLY A 351 -18.31 -16.62 -9.87
C GLY A 351 -19.56 -15.80 -9.55
N ASN A 352 -20.42 -16.26 -8.62
CA ASN A 352 -21.55 -15.47 -8.13
C ASN A 352 -21.07 -14.51 -7.02
N PRO A 353 -21.65 -13.31 -6.90
CA PRO A 353 -21.32 -12.41 -5.79
C PRO A 353 -21.58 -13.08 -4.43
N THR A 354 -20.63 -12.93 -3.50
CA THR A 354 -20.85 -13.27 -2.09
C THR A 354 -21.76 -12.22 -1.43
N THR A 355 -22.04 -12.36 -0.14
CA THR A 355 -22.67 -11.29 0.66
C THR A 355 -21.88 -9.98 0.55
N LEU A 356 -20.55 -10.06 0.61
CA LEU A 356 -19.65 -8.93 0.44
C LEU A 356 -19.70 -8.39 -0.99
N GLY A 357 -19.63 -9.26 -2.00
CA GLY A 357 -19.76 -8.87 -3.40
C GLY A 357 -21.04 -8.11 -3.69
N THR A 358 -22.17 -8.62 -3.19
CA THR A 358 -23.49 -8.01 -3.36
C THR A 358 -23.57 -6.63 -2.71
N ALA A 359 -22.93 -6.43 -1.56
CA ALA A 359 -22.87 -5.13 -0.90
C ALA A 359 -21.93 -4.13 -1.60
N TYR A 360 -20.86 -4.63 -2.21
CA TYR A 360 -19.79 -3.81 -2.76
C TYR A 360 -20.12 -3.20 -4.13
N PHE A 361 -20.64 -4.02 -5.07
CA PHE A 361 -20.99 -3.60 -6.44
C PHE A 361 -22.16 -2.60 -6.49
#